data_AF-A0A9W8LPT1-F1
#
_entry.id   AF-A0A9W8LPT1-F1
#
_cell.length_a   1.000
_cell.length_b   1.000
_cell.length_c   1.000
_cell.angle_alpha   90.00
_cell.angle_beta   90.00
_cell.angle_gamma   90.00
#
_symmetry.space_group_name_H-M   'P 1'
#
loop_
_entity.id
_entity.type
_entity.pdbx_description
1 polymer ?
#
loop_
_entity_poly.entity_id
_entity_poly.type
_entity_poly.pdbx_seq_one_letter_code
_entity_poly.pdbx_strand_id
1 'polypeptide(L)'
;MGEISIHTEQLQVVPGLVGGYIFALGLCSLVTKERLFLSETLLAMVYGIIVGPCVLNWMDPSGWSSNSLQFTQEFSRYALAIEVMIAGVSLPKKYVLKELVSLLMLLLPLMTTMWLVSSAIIKFVFGLSFLHALTIGACVAPTDPVLANAILKGMFAETHVPLRLRNILTAESGANDGLGYPFLFFALYLMRLGGGKAIGTWFYSTWVYQITLSIVVGIIAGYVARKALRYAETEGWVDKESFLSSSITLTLLLVSICTILGTDDILCCFVAGNSFTWDDWFRIEVEDTGLQETLNGLLSMSFFIYFGAIIPWSAYTSANMLDPWRIAIAVILIMLFRRLPVLMASYKLIPAVRTWQDALFAGWFGPIGVSAVFYSIEAIRQLEEHEDSNGGRVAEIVYPIVCAIVFGSVFVHGVTIPLVLVSAPSIRNQGYLRIDW
;
A
#
# COMPACT_ATOMS: atom_id res chain seq x y z
N MET A 1 -35.20 34.81 -19.15
CA MET A 1 -34.39 34.20 -18.08
C MET A 1 -33.55 33.14 -18.76
N GLY A 2 -32.23 33.34 -18.83
CA GLY A 2 -31.36 32.30 -19.39
C GLY A 2 -31.40 31.08 -18.47
N GLU A 3 -31.69 29.90 -19.02
CA GLU A 3 -31.54 28.66 -18.28
C GLU A 3 -30.08 28.58 -17.81
N ILE A 4 -29.89 28.51 -16.49
CA ILE A 4 -28.59 28.20 -15.92
C ILE A 4 -28.32 26.74 -16.28
N SER A 5 -27.50 26.52 -17.30
CA SER A 5 -27.04 25.19 -17.70
C SER A 5 -26.13 24.64 -16.60
N ILE A 6 -26.65 23.71 -15.80
CA ILE A 6 -25.84 22.96 -14.84
C ILE A 6 -25.04 21.92 -15.66
N HIS A 7 -23.73 22.10 -15.74
CA HIS A 7 -22.86 21.11 -16.38
C HIS A 7 -22.67 19.92 -15.42
N THR A 8 -23.11 18.74 -15.85
CA THR A 8 -23.12 17.50 -15.04
C THR A 8 -22.25 16.39 -15.65
N GLU A 9 -21.19 16.77 -16.38
CA GLU A 9 -20.23 15.79 -16.87
C GLU A 9 -19.57 15.07 -15.68
N GLN A 10 -19.46 13.74 -15.74
CA GLN A 10 -18.95 12.93 -14.62
C GLN A 10 -17.59 13.43 -14.10
N LEU A 11 -16.70 13.87 -15.01
CA LEU A 11 -15.38 14.39 -14.62
C LEU A 11 -15.45 15.65 -13.75
N GLN A 12 -16.53 16.44 -13.87
CA GLN A 12 -16.77 17.66 -13.09
C GLN A 12 -17.41 17.35 -11.73
N VAL A 13 -18.14 16.22 -11.64
CA VAL A 13 -18.81 15.77 -10.40
C VAL A 13 -17.81 15.12 -9.43
N VAL A 14 -16.77 14.46 -9.94
CA VAL A 14 -15.78 13.71 -9.15
C VAL A 14 -15.07 14.58 -8.09
N PRO A 15 -14.51 15.76 -8.40
CA PRO A 15 -13.90 16.62 -7.38
C PRO A 15 -14.90 17.06 -6.30
N GLY A 16 -16.16 17.27 -6.66
CA GLY A 16 -17.22 17.62 -5.72
C GLY A 16 -17.53 16.49 -4.74
N LEU A 17 -17.59 15.23 -5.22
CA LEU A 17 -17.81 14.05 -4.38
C LEU A 17 -16.63 13.79 -3.45
N VAL A 18 -15.41 13.77 -3.98
CA VAL A 18 -14.19 13.52 -3.20
C VAL A 18 -13.96 14.64 -2.19
N GLY A 19 -13.98 15.89 -2.65
CA GLY A 19 -13.78 17.06 -1.79
C GLY A 19 -14.87 17.22 -0.74
N GLY A 20 -16.14 17.02 -1.12
CA GLY A 20 -17.27 17.06 -0.20
C GLY A 20 -17.19 16.00 0.88
N TYR A 21 -16.81 14.76 0.53
CA TYR A 21 -16.60 13.69 1.50
C TYR A 21 -15.44 13.99 2.45
N ILE A 22 -14.27 14.35 1.93
CA ILE A 22 -13.09 14.64 2.74
C ILE A 22 -13.37 15.81 3.70
N PHE A 23 -14.04 16.85 3.21
CA PHE A 23 -14.45 18.00 4.02
C PHE A 23 -15.41 17.58 5.15
N ALA A 24 -16.46 16.82 4.81
CA ALA A 24 -17.43 16.33 5.80
C ALA A 24 -16.79 15.40 6.85
N LEU A 25 -15.91 14.49 6.43
CA LEU A 25 -15.15 13.63 7.33
C LEU A 25 -14.23 14.45 8.25
N GLY A 26 -13.57 15.47 7.69
CA GLY A 26 -12.74 16.41 8.44
C GLY A 26 -13.50 17.09 9.59
N LEU A 27 -14.74 17.55 9.33
CA LEU A 27 -15.61 18.17 10.35
C LEU A 27 -15.98 17.22 11.50
N CYS A 28 -16.01 15.91 11.25
CA CYS A 28 -16.32 14.88 12.25
C CYS A 28 -15.13 13.99 12.59
N SER A 29 -13.91 14.42 12.28
CA SER A 29 -12.70 13.59 12.34
C SER A 29 -12.39 13.11 13.76
N LEU A 30 -12.52 13.98 14.77
CA LEU A 30 -12.32 13.60 16.18
C LEU A 30 -13.31 12.53 16.65
N VAL A 31 -14.58 12.65 16.26
CA VAL A 31 -15.59 11.63 16.59
C VAL A 31 -15.23 10.31 15.90
N THR A 32 -14.82 10.37 14.65
CA THR A 32 -14.50 9.19 13.85
C THR A 32 -13.23 8.48 14.36
N LYS A 33 -12.15 9.22 14.58
CA LYS A 33 -10.83 8.69 14.98
C LYS A 33 -10.77 8.34 16.46
N GLU A 34 -11.26 9.23 17.33
CA GLU A 34 -11.02 9.10 18.78
C GLU A 34 -12.20 8.52 19.54
N ARG A 35 -13.42 8.55 18.98
CA ARG A 35 -14.59 7.89 19.62
C ARG A 35 -14.96 6.58 18.95
N LEU A 36 -15.02 6.56 17.62
CA LEU A 36 -15.41 5.37 16.86
C LEU A 36 -14.21 4.48 16.50
N PHE A 37 -12.99 5.03 16.48
CA PHE A 37 -11.75 4.33 16.09
C PHE A 37 -11.83 3.68 14.70
N LEU A 38 -12.68 4.23 13.81
CA LEU A 38 -12.86 3.72 12.46
C LEU A 38 -11.74 4.22 11.55
N SER A 39 -11.25 3.32 10.68
CA SER A 39 -10.26 3.70 9.67
C SER A 39 -10.86 4.64 8.62
N GLU A 40 -10.16 5.74 8.33
CA GLU A 40 -10.54 6.67 7.25
C GLU A 40 -10.58 5.97 5.89
N THR A 41 -9.69 4.99 5.66
CA THR A 41 -9.64 4.20 4.43
C THR A 41 -10.87 3.30 4.27
N LEU A 42 -11.39 2.74 5.38
CA LEU A 42 -12.60 1.93 5.38
C LEU A 42 -13.80 2.80 5.00
N LEU A 43 -13.92 3.97 5.63
CA LEU A 43 -15.02 4.90 5.35
C LEU A 43 -14.94 5.42 3.91
N ALA A 44 -13.74 5.75 3.44
CA ALA A 44 -13.48 6.18 2.07
C ALA A 44 -13.88 5.11 1.06
N MET A 45 -13.51 3.85 1.30
CA MET A 45 -13.89 2.71 0.45
C MET A 45 -15.40 2.49 0.43
N VAL A 46 -16.07 2.52 1.59
CA VAL A 46 -17.53 2.38 1.67
C VAL A 46 -18.24 3.52 0.94
N TYR A 47 -17.78 4.76 1.12
CA TYR A 47 -18.30 5.90 0.37
C TYR A 47 -18.11 5.71 -1.14
N GLY A 48 -16.93 5.26 -1.58
CA GLY A 48 -16.63 4.90 -2.96
C GLY A 48 -17.60 3.87 -3.56
N ILE A 49 -17.93 2.83 -2.81
CA ILE A 49 -18.92 1.82 -3.23
C ILE A 49 -20.31 2.43 -3.40
N ILE A 50 -20.72 3.33 -2.49
CA ILE A 50 -22.02 3.99 -2.53
C ILE A 50 -22.13 4.94 -3.72
N VAL A 51 -21.14 5.81 -3.95
CA VAL A 51 -21.18 6.74 -5.09
C VAL A 51 -20.84 6.08 -6.43
N GLY A 52 -20.20 4.91 -6.37
CA GLY A 52 -19.78 4.13 -7.52
C GLY A 52 -20.93 3.46 -8.29
N PRO A 53 -20.61 2.73 -9.37
CA PRO A 53 -21.60 2.14 -10.29
C PRO A 53 -22.52 1.10 -9.64
N CYS A 54 -22.10 0.52 -8.51
CA CYS A 54 -22.86 -0.52 -7.83
C CYS A 54 -24.15 -0.02 -7.17
N VAL A 55 -24.19 1.25 -6.73
CA VAL A 55 -25.31 1.79 -5.93
C VAL A 55 -25.91 3.03 -6.57
N LEU A 56 -25.18 4.16 -6.57
CA LEU A 56 -25.71 5.44 -7.08
C LEU A 56 -25.29 5.74 -8.52
N ASN A 57 -24.19 5.15 -8.99
CA ASN A 57 -23.59 5.39 -10.30
C ASN A 57 -23.33 6.87 -10.60
N TRP A 58 -22.95 7.65 -9.58
CA TRP A 58 -22.55 9.04 -9.71
C TRP A 58 -21.10 9.19 -10.17
N MET A 59 -20.27 8.20 -9.83
CA MET A 59 -18.88 8.11 -10.20
C MET A 59 -18.61 6.76 -10.87
N ASP A 60 -18.39 6.74 -12.19
CA ASP A 60 -17.98 5.53 -12.91
C ASP A 60 -16.60 5.71 -13.56
N PRO A 61 -15.52 5.30 -12.88
CA PRO A 61 -14.18 5.46 -13.43
C PRO A 61 -13.86 4.56 -14.62
N SER A 62 -14.68 3.54 -14.90
CA SER A 62 -14.46 2.66 -16.04
C SER A 62 -14.62 3.40 -17.39
N GLY A 63 -15.40 4.47 -17.42
CA GLY A 63 -15.65 5.29 -18.60
C GLY A 63 -14.72 6.51 -18.77
N TRP A 64 -13.80 6.78 -17.84
CA TRP A 64 -12.97 8.02 -17.88
C TRP A 64 -11.86 7.98 -18.93
N SER A 65 -11.39 6.79 -19.27
CA SER A 65 -10.30 6.59 -20.22
C SER A 65 -10.62 5.40 -21.10
N SER A 66 -10.14 5.42 -22.34
CA SER A 66 -10.18 4.25 -23.22
C SER A 66 -9.42 3.05 -22.64
N ASN A 67 -8.42 3.31 -21.77
CA ASN A 67 -7.71 2.32 -21.00
C ASN A 67 -7.84 2.63 -19.49
N SER A 68 -8.91 2.14 -18.88
CA SER A 68 -9.21 2.36 -17.46
C SER A 68 -8.18 1.70 -16.53
N LEU A 69 -7.66 0.53 -16.89
CA LEU A 69 -6.62 -0.17 -16.13
C LEU A 69 -5.31 0.64 -16.08
N GLN A 70 -4.93 1.28 -17.19
CA GLN A 70 -3.75 2.15 -17.20
C GLN A 70 -3.92 3.34 -16.24
N PHE A 71 -5.10 3.95 -16.18
CA PHE A 71 -5.36 5.01 -15.21
C PHE A 71 -5.26 4.51 -13.77
N THR A 72 -5.84 3.35 -13.47
CA THR A 72 -5.71 2.71 -12.14
C THR A 72 -4.25 2.43 -11.79
N GLN A 73 -3.46 1.96 -12.76
CA GLN A 73 -2.03 1.67 -12.57
C GLN A 73 -1.24 2.93 -12.24
N GLU A 74 -1.40 4.00 -13.02
CA GLU A 74 -0.69 5.25 -12.77
C GLU A 74 -1.14 5.89 -11.45
N PHE A 75 -2.44 5.89 -11.14
CA PHE A 75 -2.93 6.45 -9.89
C PHE A 75 -2.38 5.69 -8.67
N SER A 76 -2.42 4.35 -8.71
CA SER A 76 -1.82 3.52 -7.65
C SER A 76 -0.30 3.70 -7.58
N ARG A 77 0.41 3.82 -8.71
CA ARG A 77 1.87 4.09 -8.75
C ARG A 77 2.22 5.37 -8.02
N TYR A 78 1.56 6.49 -8.34
CA TYR A 78 1.84 7.78 -7.69
C TYR A 78 1.45 7.78 -6.21
N ALA A 79 0.33 7.14 -5.85
CA ALA A 79 -0.07 6.95 -4.46
C ALA A 79 1.03 6.22 -3.67
N LEU A 80 1.44 5.05 -4.14
CA LEU A 80 2.48 4.24 -3.51
C LEU A 80 3.82 4.97 -3.43
N ALA A 81 4.27 5.59 -4.51
CA ALA A 81 5.55 6.28 -4.53
C ALA A 81 5.62 7.41 -3.48
N ILE A 82 4.53 8.16 -3.30
CA ILE A 82 4.43 9.20 -2.28
C ILE A 82 4.38 8.56 -0.88
N GLU A 83 3.58 7.52 -0.69
CA GLU A 83 3.43 6.83 0.58
C GLU A 83 4.76 6.24 1.08
N VAL A 84 5.49 5.53 0.22
CA VAL A 84 6.78 4.91 0.59
C VAL A 84 7.89 5.95 0.75
N MET A 85 7.85 7.08 0.04
CA MET A 85 8.75 8.21 0.31
C MET A 85 8.51 8.76 1.72
N ILE A 86 7.25 9.03 2.08
CA ILE A 86 6.89 9.55 3.39
C ILE A 86 7.25 8.53 4.48
N ALA A 87 7.02 7.24 4.24
CA ALA A 87 7.47 6.18 5.14
C ALA A 87 8.99 6.24 5.34
N GLY A 88 9.78 6.34 4.26
CA GLY A 88 11.24 6.45 4.34
C GLY A 88 11.73 7.71 5.08
N VAL A 89 11.07 8.85 4.86
CA VAL A 89 11.38 10.12 5.53
C VAL A 89 11.06 10.06 7.03
N SER A 90 9.97 9.40 7.42
CA SER A 90 9.52 9.31 8.81
C SER A 90 10.43 8.46 9.71
N LEU A 91 11.26 7.60 9.12
CA LEU A 91 12.11 6.69 9.89
C LEU A 91 13.29 7.42 10.56
N PRO A 92 13.72 6.97 11.75
CA PRO A 92 14.86 7.55 12.43
C PRO A 92 16.18 7.46 11.64
N LYS A 93 17.13 8.30 12.05
CA LYS A 93 18.52 8.27 11.57
C LYS A 93 19.06 6.86 11.34
N LYS A 94 19.40 6.56 10.09
CA LYS A 94 20.03 5.29 9.64
C LYS A 94 19.23 4.05 10.07
N TYR A 95 17.92 4.15 10.19
CA TYR A 95 17.09 3.10 10.78
C TYR A 95 17.21 1.76 10.03
N VAL A 96 17.17 1.80 8.69
CA VAL A 96 17.30 0.60 7.84
C VAL A 96 18.61 -0.16 8.11
N LEU A 97 19.73 0.55 8.37
CA LEU A 97 20.98 -0.10 8.75
C LEU A 97 20.96 -0.66 10.18
N LYS A 98 20.36 0.08 11.12
CA LYS A 98 20.28 -0.32 12.53
C LYS A 98 19.45 -1.60 12.70
N GLU A 99 18.37 -1.72 11.95
CA GLU A 99 17.43 -2.84 12.01
C GLU A 99 17.58 -3.78 10.80
N LEU A 100 18.74 -3.81 10.15
CA LEU A 100 18.97 -4.58 8.93
C LEU A 100 18.63 -6.07 9.11
N VAL A 101 18.97 -6.66 10.25
CA VAL A 101 18.66 -8.07 10.54
C VAL A 101 17.14 -8.28 10.64
N SER A 102 16.44 -7.40 11.36
CA SER A 102 14.99 -7.45 11.48
C SER A 102 14.32 -7.31 10.11
N LEU A 103 14.75 -6.34 9.30
CA LEU A 103 14.22 -6.10 7.96
C LEU A 103 14.51 -7.26 7.00
N LEU A 104 15.73 -7.82 6.99
CA LEU A 104 16.05 -8.97 6.15
C LEU A 104 15.18 -10.18 6.50
N MET A 105 14.89 -10.41 7.79
CA MET A 105 14.01 -11.48 8.22
C MET A 105 12.54 -11.25 7.83
N LEU A 106 12.07 -10.00 7.82
CA LEU A 106 10.72 -9.66 7.37
C LEU A 106 10.59 -9.74 5.84
N LEU A 107 11.55 -9.20 5.09
CA LEU A 107 11.49 -9.02 3.65
C LEU A 107 11.89 -10.26 2.85
N LEU A 108 12.71 -11.15 3.41
CA LEU A 108 13.14 -12.37 2.72
C LEU A 108 12.32 -13.59 3.16
N PRO A 109 12.57 -14.25 4.32
CA PRO A 109 11.90 -15.49 4.65
C PRO A 109 10.40 -15.30 4.95
N LEU A 110 10.02 -14.25 5.67
CA LEU A 110 8.60 -14.02 6.00
C LEU A 110 7.80 -13.67 4.74
N MET A 111 8.21 -12.67 3.96
CA MET A 111 7.54 -12.29 2.71
C MET A 111 7.49 -13.44 1.69
N THR A 112 8.57 -14.23 1.55
CA THR A 112 8.55 -15.43 0.70
C THR A 112 7.54 -16.46 1.18
N THR A 113 7.42 -16.66 2.50
CA THR A 113 6.43 -17.57 3.06
C THR A 113 5.01 -17.02 2.86
N MET A 114 4.80 -15.72 3.05
CA MET A 114 3.52 -15.05 2.77
C MET A 114 3.09 -15.27 1.33
N TRP A 115 4.02 -15.09 0.38
CA TRP A 115 3.78 -15.34 -1.04
C TRP A 115 3.37 -16.79 -1.30
N LEU A 116 4.15 -17.77 -0.84
CA LEU A 116 3.87 -19.19 -1.06
C LEU A 116 2.56 -19.64 -0.41
N VAL A 117 2.26 -19.17 0.80
CA VAL A 117 1.01 -19.49 1.52
C VAL A 117 -0.19 -18.88 0.79
N SER A 118 -0.13 -17.61 0.40
CA SER A 118 -1.18 -16.98 -0.41
C SER A 118 -1.42 -17.76 -1.70
N SER A 119 -0.36 -18.12 -2.43
CA SER A 119 -0.46 -18.90 -3.65
C SER A 119 -1.04 -20.30 -3.43
N ALA A 120 -0.69 -20.97 -2.34
CA ALA A 120 -1.26 -22.26 -2.00
C ALA A 120 -2.77 -22.15 -1.73
N ILE A 121 -3.20 -21.12 -0.99
CA ILE A 121 -4.62 -20.84 -0.72
C ILE A 121 -5.37 -20.55 -2.02
N ILE A 122 -4.84 -19.65 -2.86
CA ILE A 122 -5.45 -19.29 -4.14
C ILE A 122 -5.59 -20.52 -5.05
N LYS A 123 -4.54 -21.33 -5.17
CA LYS A 123 -4.59 -22.60 -5.91
C LYS A 123 -5.68 -23.53 -5.37
N PHE A 124 -5.73 -23.71 -4.05
CA PHE A 124 -6.67 -24.61 -3.39
C PHE A 124 -8.13 -24.17 -3.61
N VAL A 125 -8.42 -22.88 -3.45
CA VAL A 125 -9.79 -22.35 -3.53
C VAL A 125 -10.30 -22.27 -4.97
N PHE A 126 -9.46 -21.84 -5.90
CA PHE A 126 -9.86 -21.56 -7.30
C PHE A 126 -9.44 -22.64 -8.30
N GLY A 127 -8.73 -23.68 -7.86
CA GLY A 127 -8.29 -24.78 -8.73
C GLY A 127 -7.30 -24.36 -9.82
N LEU A 128 -6.54 -23.28 -9.60
CA LEU A 128 -5.63 -22.72 -10.59
C LEU A 128 -4.35 -23.55 -10.75
N SER A 129 -3.66 -23.34 -11.88
CA SER A 129 -2.28 -23.82 -12.01
C SER A 129 -1.40 -23.18 -10.93
N PHE A 130 -0.33 -23.88 -10.52
CA PHE A 130 0.55 -23.36 -9.48
C PHE A 130 1.18 -22.03 -9.89
N LEU A 131 1.59 -21.88 -11.14
CA LEU A 131 2.19 -20.65 -11.64
C LEU A 131 1.19 -19.47 -11.65
N HIS A 132 -0.07 -19.69 -12.05
CA HIS A 132 -1.08 -18.63 -11.99
C HIS A 132 -1.36 -18.17 -10.55
N ALA A 133 -1.37 -19.13 -9.61
CA ALA A 133 -1.52 -18.81 -8.20
C ALA A 133 -0.28 -18.12 -7.60
N LEU A 134 0.92 -18.38 -8.12
CA LEU A 134 2.14 -17.62 -7.78
C LEU A 134 2.03 -16.16 -8.22
N THR A 135 1.47 -15.89 -9.40
CA THR A 135 1.24 -14.52 -9.88
C THR A 135 0.27 -13.76 -8.97
N ILE A 136 -0.92 -14.32 -8.68
CA ILE A 136 -1.90 -13.66 -7.80
C ILE A 136 -1.35 -13.54 -6.37
N GLY A 137 -0.65 -14.58 -5.88
CA GLY A 137 -0.01 -14.56 -4.57
C GLY A 137 1.05 -13.47 -4.45
N ALA A 138 1.77 -13.16 -5.53
CA ALA A 138 2.77 -12.09 -5.55
C ALA A 138 2.12 -10.71 -5.39
N CYS A 139 0.95 -10.49 -6.01
CA CYS A 139 0.20 -9.24 -5.85
C CYS A 139 -0.22 -9.00 -4.39
N VAL A 140 -0.51 -10.06 -3.63
CA VAL A 140 -1.02 -9.93 -2.24
C VAL A 140 0.05 -10.20 -1.17
N ALA A 141 1.31 -10.38 -1.57
CA ALA A 141 2.41 -10.58 -0.63
C ALA A 141 2.88 -9.27 0.05
N PRO A 142 3.00 -8.12 -0.65
CA PRO A 142 3.30 -6.84 -0.03
C PRO A 142 2.26 -6.42 1.02
N THR A 143 2.66 -5.53 1.93
CA THR A 143 1.77 -4.97 2.94
C THR A 143 1.76 -3.47 2.90
N ASP A 144 0.57 -2.90 3.02
CA ASP A 144 0.29 -1.52 2.70
C ASP A 144 0.69 -0.54 3.82
N PRO A 145 1.61 0.41 3.55
CA PRO A 145 2.06 1.42 4.51
C PRO A 145 0.94 2.32 5.02
N VAL A 146 -0.06 2.62 4.18
CA VAL A 146 -1.15 3.54 4.53
C VAL A 146 -2.09 2.91 5.54
N LEU A 147 -2.56 1.70 5.26
CA LEU A 147 -3.41 0.94 6.15
C LEU A 147 -2.63 0.59 7.43
N ALA A 148 -1.33 0.31 7.34
CA ALA A 148 -0.49 0.12 8.52
C ALA A 148 -0.41 1.43 9.33
N ASN A 149 -0.13 2.57 8.71
CA ASN A 149 -0.03 3.87 9.41
C ASN A 149 -1.34 4.29 10.07
N ALA A 150 -2.49 4.06 9.43
CA ALA A 150 -3.81 4.34 10.01
C ALA A 150 -4.06 3.58 11.33
N ILE A 151 -3.37 2.45 11.53
CA ILE A 151 -3.48 1.58 12.70
C ILE A 151 -2.35 1.84 13.69
N LEU A 152 -1.17 2.25 13.22
CA LEU A 152 0.04 2.49 14.01
C LEU A 152 0.13 3.93 14.54
N LYS A 153 -0.80 4.81 14.15
CA LYS A 153 -0.86 6.21 14.59
C LYS A 153 -2.15 6.51 15.33
N GLY A 154 -2.14 7.61 16.07
CA GLY A 154 -3.24 8.05 16.92
C GLY A 154 -3.17 7.48 18.34
N MET A 155 -4.07 7.98 19.19
CA MET A 155 -4.10 7.75 20.64
C MET A 155 -4.00 6.27 21.03
N PHE A 156 -4.74 5.39 20.35
CA PHE A 156 -4.72 3.95 20.64
C PHE A 156 -3.32 3.36 20.43
N ALA A 157 -2.71 3.62 19.28
CA ALA A 157 -1.42 3.05 18.90
C ALA A 157 -0.28 3.63 19.74
N GLU A 158 -0.31 4.93 20.04
CA GLU A 158 0.69 5.58 20.89
C GLU A 158 0.70 5.04 22.31
N THR A 159 -0.48 4.67 22.82
CA THR A 159 -0.64 4.13 24.18
C THR A 159 -0.28 2.65 24.27
N HIS A 160 -0.60 1.86 23.24
CA HIS A 160 -0.54 0.39 23.32
C HIS A 160 0.56 -0.27 22.47
N VAL A 161 1.15 0.44 21.50
CA VAL A 161 2.12 -0.12 20.55
C VAL A 161 3.48 0.53 20.75
N PRO A 162 4.51 -0.24 21.16
CA PRO A 162 5.85 0.29 21.35
C PRO A 162 6.39 0.98 20.09
N LEU A 163 7.06 2.12 20.25
CA LEU A 163 7.63 2.89 19.13
C LEU A 163 8.55 2.05 18.23
N ARG A 164 9.30 1.11 18.81
CA ARG A 164 10.13 0.16 18.02
C ARG A 164 9.32 -0.67 17.04
N LEU A 165 8.12 -1.10 17.44
CA LEU A 165 7.25 -1.96 16.63
C LEU A 165 6.60 -1.13 15.52
N ARG A 166 6.21 0.11 15.84
CA ARG A 166 5.71 1.07 14.84
C ARG A 166 6.76 1.34 13.76
N ASN A 167 7.98 1.70 14.17
CA ASN A 167 9.06 2.01 13.23
C ASN A 167 9.45 0.81 12.34
N ILE A 168 9.52 -0.41 12.89
CA ILE A 168 9.88 -1.58 12.07
C ILE A 168 8.79 -1.94 11.08
N LEU A 169 7.51 -1.81 11.46
CA LEU A 169 6.38 -2.07 10.57
C LEU A 169 6.27 -1.01 9.46
N THR A 170 6.56 0.26 9.77
CA THR A 170 6.69 1.32 8.75
C THR A 170 7.85 1.04 7.79
N ALA A 171 9.00 0.61 8.30
CA ALA A 171 10.15 0.27 7.46
C ALA A 171 9.93 -0.98 6.60
N GLU A 172 9.26 -2.00 7.16
CA GLU A 172 8.85 -3.21 6.43
C GLU A 172 7.90 -2.86 5.28
N SER A 173 6.81 -2.13 5.58
CA SER A 173 5.78 -1.81 4.60
C SER A 173 6.34 -0.94 3.48
N GLY A 174 7.16 0.06 3.81
CA GLY A 174 7.79 0.91 2.79
C GLY A 174 8.77 0.15 1.88
N ALA A 175 9.49 -0.85 2.40
CA ALA A 175 10.42 -1.64 1.60
C ALA A 175 9.74 -2.77 0.82
N ASN A 176 8.69 -3.39 1.37
CA ASN A 176 8.06 -4.55 0.75
C ASN A 176 7.27 -4.19 -0.52
N ASP A 177 6.74 -2.97 -0.60
CA ASP A 177 5.95 -2.51 -1.74
C ASP A 177 6.81 -2.41 -3.00
N GLY A 178 8.12 -2.14 -2.88
CA GLY A 178 9.06 -2.26 -4.00
C GLY A 178 9.57 -3.70 -4.20
N LEU A 179 9.77 -4.45 -3.11
CA LEU A 179 10.26 -5.83 -3.18
C LEU A 179 9.21 -6.88 -3.59
N GLY A 180 8.06 -6.46 -4.12
CA GLY A 180 7.08 -7.34 -4.75
C GLY A 180 7.52 -7.86 -6.14
N TYR A 181 8.32 -7.09 -6.88
CA TYR A 181 8.80 -7.47 -8.22
C TYR A 181 9.52 -8.83 -8.31
N PRO A 182 10.43 -9.20 -7.38
CA PRO A 182 11.03 -10.54 -7.34
C PRO A 182 10.00 -11.65 -7.43
N PHE A 183 8.90 -11.55 -6.68
CA PHE A 183 7.89 -12.61 -6.62
C PHE A 183 7.03 -12.63 -7.88
N LEU A 184 6.60 -11.45 -8.34
CA LEU A 184 5.76 -11.32 -9.52
C LEU A 184 6.51 -11.80 -10.78
N PHE A 185 7.69 -11.22 -11.05
CA PHE A 185 8.46 -11.55 -12.24
C PHE A 185 9.01 -12.98 -12.21
N PHE A 186 9.26 -13.57 -11.04
CA PHE A 186 9.62 -14.99 -10.96
C PHE A 186 8.51 -15.86 -11.55
N ALA A 187 7.25 -15.63 -11.14
CA ALA A 187 6.10 -16.38 -11.65
C ALA A 187 5.92 -16.16 -13.16
N LEU A 188 5.99 -14.90 -13.61
CA LEU A 188 5.81 -14.53 -15.01
C LEU A 188 6.92 -15.08 -15.92
N TYR A 189 8.20 -14.99 -15.52
CA TYR A 189 9.30 -15.54 -16.31
C TYR A 189 9.26 -17.07 -16.35
N LEU A 190 8.85 -17.75 -15.27
CA LEU A 190 8.65 -19.19 -15.30
C LEU A 190 7.53 -19.60 -16.26
N MET A 191 6.42 -18.86 -16.29
CA MET A 191 5.34 -19.08 -17.25
C MET A 191 5.82 -18.90 -18.69
N ARG A 192 6.60 -17.83 -18.95
CA ARG A 192 7.00 -17.44 -20.31
C ARG A 192 8.16 -18.24 -20.89
N LEU A 193 9.22 -18.45 -20.10
CA LEU A 193 10.51 -18.95 -20.60
C LEU A 193 10.79 -20.40 -20.19
N GLY A 194 10.26 -20.83 -19.04
CA GLY A 194 10.52 -22.14 -18.45
C GLY A 194 11.99 -22.39 -18.05
N GLY A 195 12.18 -23.34 -17.13
CA GLY A 195 13.49 -23.92 -16.80
C GLY A 195 14.56 -22.90 -16.35
N GLY A 196 15.83 -23.20 -16.63
CA GLY A 196 16.97 -22.38 -16.20
C GLY A 196 17.04 -20.99 -16.85
N LYS A 197 16.50 -20.82 -18.07
CA LYS A 197 16.49 -19.53 -18.78
C LYS A 197 15.59 -18.52 -18.05
N ALA A 198 14.44 -18.96 -17.54
CA ALA A 198 13.56 -18.16 -16.71
C ALA A 198 14.30 -17.64 -15.46
N ILE A 199 14.99 -18.53 -14.74
CA ILE A 199 15.71 -18.20 -13.50
C ILE A 199 16.86 -17.22 -13.77
N GLY A 200 17.65 -17.44 -14.83
CA GLY A 200 18.74 -16.54 -15.20
C GLY A 200 18.26 -15.15 -15.61
N THR A 201 17.17 -15.09 -16.41
CA THR A 201 16.55 -13.81 -16.82
C THR A 201 15.94 -13.08 -15.64
N TRP A 202 15.23 -13.79 -14.76
CA TRP A 202 14.68 -13.24 -13.53
C TRP A 202 15.77 -12.65 -12.62
N PHE A 203 16.85 -13.41 -12.37
CA PHE A 203 17.92 -12.94 -11.51
C PHE A 203 18.58 -11.68 -12.06
N TYR A 204 18.92 -11.68 -13.35
CA TYR A 204 19.55 -10.52 -13.99
C TYR A 204 18.60 -9.32 -14.07
N SER A 205 17.41 -9.49 -14.67
CA SER A 205 16.50 -8.38 -14.92
C SER A 205 15.87 -7.83 -13.65
N THR A 206 15.52 -8.68 -12.68
CA THR A 206 14.81 -8.23 -11.48
C THR A 206 15.78 -7.83 -10.37
N TRP A 207 16.74 -8.69 -9.99
CA TRP A 207 17.64 -8.37 -8.87
C TRP A 207 18.77 -7.42 -9.27
N VAL A 208 19.45 -7.70 -10.38
CA VAL A 208 20.62 -6.91 -10.79
C VAL A 208 20.20 -5.61 -11.48
N TYR A 209 19.26 -5.64 -12.40
CA TYR A 209 18.82 -4.44 -13.10
C TYR A 209 17.80 -3.65 -12.25
N GLN A 210 16.57 -4.12 -12.08
CA GLN A 210 15.51 -3.31 -11.44
C GLN A 210 15.79 -2.96 -9.97
N ILE A 211 16.15 -3.93 -9.12
CA ILE A 211 16.32 -3.66 -7.69
C ILE A 211 17.63 -2.92 -7.40
N THR A 212 18.76 -3.41 -7.91
CA THR A 212 20.05 -2.81 -7.56
C THR A 212 20.19 -1.41 -8.16
N LEU A 213 19.71 -1.18 -9.40
CA LEU A 213 19.72 0.16 -9.99
C LEU A 213 18.80 1.11 -9.21
N SER A 214 17.60 0.67 -8.84
CA SER A 214 16.66 1.44 -8.01
C SER A 214 17.28 1.88 -6.68
N ILE A 215 17.95 0.96 -5.97
CA ILE A 215 18.66 1.27 -4.72
C ILE A 215 19.77 2.30 -4.96
N VAL A 216 20.58 2.13 -6.00
CA VAL A 216 21.69 3.05 -6.31
C VAL A 216 21.17 4.45 -6.66
N VAL A 217 20.17 4.54 -7.54
CA VAL A 217 19.54 5.81 -7.93
C VAL A 217 18.92 6.48 -6.71
N GLY A 218 18.17 5.75 -5.89
CA GLY A 218 17.55 6.27 -4.67
C GLY A 218 18.58 6.81 -3.67
N ILE A 219 19.67 6.06 -3.42
CA ILE A 219 20.75 6.51 -2.52
C ILE A 219 21.36 7.82 -3.02
N ILE A 220 21.73 7.87 -4.30
CA ILE A 220 22.37 9.04 -4.92
C ILE A 220 21.42 10.24 -4.89
N ALA A 221 20.19 10.08 -5.36
CA ALA A 221 19.21 11.15 -5.44
C ALA A 221 18.86 11.70 -4.04
N GLY A 222 18.57 10.85 -3.06
CA GLY A 222 18.30 11.29 -1.69
C GLY A 222 19.50 11.98 -1.04
N TYR A 223 20.72 11.52 -1.31
CA TYR A 223 21.95 12.16 -0.82
C TYR A 223 22.15 13.55 -1.43
N VAL A 224 22.04 13.66 -2.76
CA VAL A 224 22.17 14.92 -3.50
C VAL A 224 21.09 15.90 -3.08
N ALA A 225 19.82 15.46 -3.03
CA ALA A 225 18.69 16.29 -2.63
C ALA A 225 18.88 16.87 -1.23
N ARG A 226 19.32 16.05 -0.25
CA ARG A 226 19.59 16.54 1.11
C ARG A 226 20.69 17.59 1.11
N LYS A 227 21.80 17.34 0.40
CA LYS A 227 22.93 18.29 0.37
C LYS A 227 22.55 19.59 -0.31
N ALA A 228 21.80 19.53 -1.41
CA ALA A 228 21.30 20.68 -2.13
C ALA A 228 20.31 21.48 -1.26
N LEU A 229 19.33 20.82 -0.65
CA LEU A 229 18.34 21.49 0.21
C LEU A 229 18.99 22.17 1.41
N ARG A 230 19.93 21.49 2.08
CA ARG A 230 20.64 22.06 3.23
C ARG A 230 21.50 23.25 2.84
N TYR A 231 22.17 23.19 1.68
CA TYR A 231 22.94 24.32 1.16
C TYR A 231 22.02 25.52 0.87
N ALA A 232 20.91 25.28 0.17
CA ALA A 232 19.95 26.32 -0.16
C ALA A 232 19.28 26.93 1.09
N GLU A 233 18.99 26.12 2.12
CA GLU A 233 18.51 26.62 3.41
C GLU A 233 19.57 27.48 4.12
N THR A 234 20.83 27.05 4.17
CA THR A 234 21.90 27.84 4.82
C THR A 234 22.15 29.19 4.15
N GLU A 235 21.92 29.27 2.84
CA GLU A 235 22.02 30.52 2.07
C GLU A 235 20.70 31.34 2.09
N GLY A 236 19.65 30.84 2.74
CA GLY A 236 18.34 31.50 2.81
C GLY A 236 17.57 31.52 1.48
N TRP A 237 17.83 30.58 0.58
CA TRP A 237 17.19 30.50 -0.74
C TRP A 237 15.87 29.73 -0.76
N VAL A 238 15.60 28.94 0.28
CA VAL A 238 14.41 28.08 0.36
C VAL A 238 13.50 28.60 1.46
N ASP A 239 12.25 28.85 1.08
CA ASP A 239 11.17 29.16 2.01
C ASP A 239 10.60 27.88 2.65
N LYS A 240 9.80 28.05 3.72
CA LYS A 240 9.26 26.92 4.49
C LYS A 240 8.36 26.00 3.64
N GLU A 241 7.58 26.54 2.72
CA GLU A 241 6.63 25.72 1.93
C GLU A 241 7.38 24.83 0.93
N SER A 242 8.38 25.39 0.25
CA SER A 242 9.29 24.63 -0.63
C SER A 242 10.08 23.57 0.14
N PHE A 243 10.49 23.88 1.38
CA PHE A 243 11.16 22.92 2.25
C PHE A 243 10.26 21.71 2.56
N LEU A 244 9.03 21.96 3.04
CA LEU A 244 8.11 20.89 3.45
C LEU A 244 7.66 20.01 2.28
N SER A 245 7.56 20.59 1.08
CA SER A 245 7.17 19.88 -0.15
C SER A 245 8.31 19.14 -0.85
N SER A 246 9.56 19.31 -0.41
CA SER A 246 10.76 18.75 -1.06
C SER A 246 10.75 17.23 -1.21
N SER A 247 10.19 16.49 -0.24
CA SER A 247 10.09 15.03 -0.33
C SER A 247 9.13 14.59 -1.45
N ILE A 248 7.99 15.28 -1.59
CA ILE A 248 6.96 14.97 -2.58
C ILE A 248 7.45 15.32 -3.98
N THR A 249 8.09 16.47 -4.16
CA THR A 249 8.64 16.87 -5.46
C THR A 249 9.78 15.94 -5.88
N LEU A 250 10.62 15.48 -4.93
CA LEU A 250 11.62 14.46 -5.17
C LEU A 250 10.99 13.11 -5.59
N THR A 251 9.88 12.70 -4.97
CA THR A 251 9.12 11.51 -5.40
C THR A 251 8.71 11.61 -6.86
N LEU A 252 8.08 12.71 -7.27
CA LEU A 252 7.61 12.88 -8.65
C LEU A 252 8.76 12.82 -9.66
N LEU A 253 9.89 13.45 -9.32
CA LEU A 253 11.12 13.38 -10.12
C LEU A 253 11.63 11.94 -10.23
N LEU A 254 11.67 11.19 -9.13
CA LEU A 254 12.17 9.82 -9.09
C LEU A 254 11.27 8.84 -9.84
N VAL A 255 9.94 8.98 -9.74
CA VAL A 255 9.00 8.19 -10.53
C VAL A 255 9.28 8.37 -12.02
N SER A 256 9.47 9.62 -12.46
CA SER A 256 9.80 9.90 -13.86
C SER A 256 11.14 9.29 -14.29
N ILE A 257 12.21 9.52 -13.52
CA ILE A 257 13.55 8.99 -13.82
C ILE A 257 13.51 7.46 -13.88
N CYS A 258 12.89 6.82 -12.89
CA CYS A 258 12.87 5.36 -12.81
C CYS A 258 12.03 4.73 -13.92
N THR A 259 10.90 5.35 -14.28
CA THR A 259 10.08 4.91 -15.41
C THR A 259 10.87 4.99 -16.73
N ILE A 260 11.63 6.06 -16.95
CA ILE A 260 12.49 6.21 -18.15
C ILE A 260 13.60 5.14 -18.17
N LEU A 261 14.20 4.86 -17.01
CA LEU A 261 15.22 3.82 -16.87
C LEU A 261 14.64 2.39 -16.89
N GLY A 262 13.33 2.22 -16.77
CA GLY A 262 12.70 0.91 -16.64
C GLY A 262 13.10 0.17 -15.35
N THR A 263 13.33 0.92 -14.27
CA THR A 263 13.70 0.40 -12.95
C THR A 263 12.56 0.60 -11.96
N ASP A 264 12.64 -0.06 -10.79
CA ASP A 264 11.64 0.06 -9.73
C ASP A 264 11.63 1.47 -9.12
N ASP A 265 10.55 2.20 -9.35
CA ASP A 265 10.30 3.56 -8.86
C ASP A 265 9.83 3.58 -7.40
N ILE A 266 9.04 2.61 -6.97
CA ILE A 266 8.52 2.50 -5.60
C ILE A 266 9.68 2.26 -4.62
N LEU A 267 10.52 1.25 -4.89
CA LEU A 267 11.72 0.98 -4.08
C LEU A 267 12.67 2.17 -4.09
N CYS A 268 12.81 2.85 -5.23
CA CYS A 268 13.72 4.00 -5.38
C CYS A 268 13.27 5.13 -4.46
N CYS A 269 11.97 5.43 -4.43
CA CYS A 269 11.38 6.45 -3.57
C CYS A 269 11.58 6.14 -2.08
N PHE A 270 11.37 4.89 -1.65
CA PHE A 270 11.63 4.48 -0.27
C PHE A 270 13.10 4.66 0.12
N VAL A 271 14.01 4.19 -0.73
CA VAL A 271 15.47 4.31 -0.50
C VAL A 271 15.92 5.77 -0.51
N ALA A 272 15.36 6.58 -1.41
CA ALA A 272 15.63 8.01 -1.46
C ALA A 272 15.16 8.72 -0.19
N GLY A 273 13.96 8.43 0.33
CA GLY A 273 13.48 8.97 1.59
C GLY A 273 14.42 8.68 2.76
N ASN A 274 14.90 7.44 2.88
CA ASN A 274 15.87 7.05 3.90
C ASN A 274 17.26 7.71 3.72
N SER A 275 17.72 7.88 2.48
CA SER A 275 18.99 8.57 2.18
C SER A 275 18.88 10.08 2.46
N PHE A 276 17.70 10.65 2.18
CA PHE A 276 17.36 12.05 2.38
C PHE A 276 17.32 12.42 3.87
N THR A 277 16.84 11.52 4.74
CA THR A 277 16.80 11.73 6.21
C THR A 277 17.95 11.06 6.97
N TRP A 278 19.02 10.70 6.29
CA TRP A 278 20.08 9.86 6.86
C TRP A 278 20.84 10.45 8.07
N ASP A 279 20.82 11.76 8.27
CA ASP A 279 21.37 12.46 9.44
C ASP A 279 20.31 12.98 10.41
N ASP A 280 19.04 12.67 10.17
CA ASP A 280 17.83 13.02 10.94
C ASP A 280 17.36 14.49 10.84
N TRP A 281 18.18 15.37 10.28
CA TRP A 281 17.92 16.81 10.26
C TRP A 281 16.58 17.17 9.61
N PHE A 282 16.34 16.72 8.38
CA PHE A 282 15.09 17.03 7.66
C PHE A 282 13.85 16.47 8.37
N ARG A 283 13.93 15.25 8.92
CA ARG A 283 12.80 14.61 9.60
C ARG A 283 12.34 15.44 10.80
N ILE A 284 13.29 15.88 11.64
CA ILE A 284 13.01 16.67 12.84
C ILE A 284 12.32 17.99 12.46
N GLU A 285 12.79 18.66 11.40
CA GLU A 285 12.23 19.94 10.96
C GLU A 285 10.78 19.81 10.43
N VAL A 286 10.44 18.65 9.86
CA VAL A 286 9.10 18.38 9.31
C VAL A 286 8.14 17.78 10.34
N GLU A 287 8.64 17.12 11.39
CA GLU A 287 7.87 16.33 12.36
C GLU A 287 6.67 17.12 12.92
N ASP A 288 6.89 18.37 13.32
CA ASP A 288 5.85 19.22 13.94
C ASP A 288 4.85 19.84 12.95
N THR A 289 5.09 19.72 11.64
CA THR A 289 4.25 20.41 10.63
C THR A 289 3.05 19.60 10.18
N GLY A 290 3.10 18.27 10.28
CA GLY A 290 2.02 17.37 9.86
C GLY A 290 1.65 17.43 8.36
N LEU A 291 2.36 18.21 7.54
CA LEU A 291 1.98 18.43 6.14
C LEU A 291 2.05 17.14 5.33
N GLN A 292 3.13 16.37 5.51
CA GLN A 292 3.31 15.09 4.83
C GLN A 292 2.22 14.09 5.23
N GLU A 293 1.89 14.00 6.52
CA GLU A 293 0.80 13.18 7.03
C GLU A 293 -0.54 13.56 6.40
N THR A 294 -0.82 14.86 6.33
CA THR A 294 -2.06 15.40 5.79
C THR A 294 -2.19 15.07 4.30
N LEU A 295 -1.15 15.34 3.51
CA LEU A 295 -1.15 15.04 2.08
C LEU A 295 -1.27 13.54 1.81
N ASN A 296 -0.57 12.72 2.60
CA ASN A 296 -0.70 11.26 2.53
C ASN A 296 -2.14 10.81 2.82
N GLY A 297 -2.77 11.35 3.87
CA GLY A 297 -4.17 11.06 4.22
C GLY A 297 -5.15 11.44 3.11
N LEU A 298 -4.98 12.62 2.50
CA LEU A 298 -5.81 13.07 1.37
C LEU A 298 -5.68 12.15 0.16
N LEU A 299 -4.45 11.76 -0.19
CA LEU A 299 -4.17 10.88 -1.32
C LEU A 299 -4.73 9.47 -1.09
N SER A 300 -4.50 8.92 0.09
CA SER A 300 -5.05 7.65 0.55
C SER A 300 -6.59 7.63 0.49
N MET A 301 -7.26 8.63 1.08
CA MET A 301 -8.72 8.71 1.04
C MET A 301 -9.23 8.80 -0.40
N SER A 302 -8.59 9.61 -1.24
CA SER A 302 -8.94 9.73 -2.66
C SER A 302 -8.79 8.39 -3.38
N PHE A 303 -7.70 7.66 -3.12
CA PHE A 303 -7.46 6.34 -3.69
C PHE A 303 -8.50 5.33 -3.22
N PHE A 304 -8.85 5.29 -1.93
CA PHE A 304 -9.82 4.31 -1.44
C PHE A 304 -11.27 4.62 -1.87
N ILE A 305 -11.64 5.90 -2.05
CA ILE A 305 -12.92 6.27 -2.68
C ILE A 305 -12.97 5.76 -4.12
N TYR A 306 -11.90 6.01 -4.88
CA TYR A 306 -11.75 5.51 -6.24
C TYR A 306 -11.78 3.97 -6.29
N PHE A 307 -11.01 3.31 -5.42
CA PHE A 307 -10.96 1.86 -5.29
C PHE A 307 -12.35 1.28 -5.04
N GLY A 308 -13.13 1.86 -4.12
CA GLY A 308 -14.50 1.41 -3.83
C GLY A 308 -15.42 1.44 -5.06
N ALA A 309 -15.22 2.37 -5.99
CA ALA A 309 -16.02 2.49 -7.20
C ALA A 309 -15.58 1.55 -8.33
N ILE A 310 -14.31 1.12 -8.37
CA ILE A 310 -13.78 0.24 -9.43
C ILE A 310 -13.85 -1.25 -9.09
N ILE A 311 -14.36 -1.62 -7.90
CA ILE A 311 -14.51 -3.04 -7.53
C ILE A 311 -15.41 -3.73 -8.58
N PRO A 312 -14.94 -4.81 -9.23
CA PRO A 312 -15.66 -5.44 -10.33
C PRO A 312 -16.77 -6.37 -9.82
N TRP A 313 -17.83 -5.82 -9.24
CA TRP A 313 -18.91 -6.59 -8.60
C TRP A 313 -19.59 -7.60 -9.54
N SER A 314 -19.69 -7.28 -10.84
CA SER A 314 -20.25 -8.16 -11.86
C SER A 314 -19.41 -9.42 -12.10
N ALA A 315 -18.11 -9.39 -11.82
CA ALA A 315 -17.23 -10.56 -11.98
C ALA A 315 -17.56 -11.67 -10.98
N TYR A 316 -18.07 -11.31 -9.79
CA TYR A 316 -18.40 -12.28 -8.73
C TYR A 316 -19.76 -12.96 -8.91
N THR A 317 -20.60 -12.46 -9.82
CA THR A 317 -21.94 -13.02 -10.10
C THR A 317 -22.04 -13.74 -11.44
N SER A 318 -21.13 -13.45 -12.38
CA SER A 318 -21.20 -13.97 -13.76
C SER A 318 -20.25 -15.13 -14.05
N ALA A 319 -19.19 -15.32 -13.28
CA ALA A 319 -18.15 -16.31 -13.55
C ALA A 319 -18.22 -17.53 -12.61
N ASN A 320 -18.36 -18.73 -13.18
CA ASN A 320 -18.40 -20.01 -12.44
C ASN A 320 -17.16 -20.31 -11.56
N MET A 321 -16.05 -19.56 -11.70
CA MET A 321 -14.84 -19.72 -10.89
C MET A 321 -14.76 -18.72 -9.72
N LEU A 322 -15.48 -17.59 -9.79
CA LEU A 322 -15.39 -16.48 -8.83
C LEU A 322 -16.61 -16.41 -7.90
N ASP A 323 -17.23 -17.56 -7.61
CA ASP A 323 -18.40 -17.64 -6.74
C ASP A 323 -18.15 -16.86 -5.42
N PRO A 324 -19.14 -16.10 -4.91
CA PRO A 324 -18.95 -15.26 -3.73
C PRO A 324 -18.46 -16.03 -2.50
N TRP A 325 -18.88 -17.29 -2.34
CA TRP A 325 -18.44 -18.14 -1.22
C TRP A 325 -16.96 -18.54 -1.33
N ARG A 326 -16.44 -18.80 -2.54
CA ARG A 326 -15.01 -19.09 -2.76
C ARG A 326 -14.17 -17.87 -2.45
N ILE A 327 -14.61 -16.71 -2.93
CA ILE A 327 -13.97 -15.42 -2.64
C ILE A 327 -13.92 -15.17 -1.14
N ALA A 328 -15.05 -15.35 -0.43
CA ALA A 328 -15.10 -15.19 1.03
C ALA A 328 -14.12 -16.13 1.75
N ILE A 329 -14.06 -17.40 1.35
CA ILE A 329 -13.10 -18.37 1.91
C ILE A 329 -11.66 -17.93 1.62
N ALA A 330 -11.33 -17.52 0.40
CA ALA A 330 -9.99 -17.06 0.05
C ALA A 330 -9.57 -15.88 0.91
N VAL A 331 -10.45 -14.87 1.07
CA VAL A 331 -10.22 -13.70 1.93
C VAL A 331 -9.96 -14.14 3.37
N ILE A 332 -10.83 -14.97 3.96
CA ILE A 332 -10.70 -15.43 5.33
C ILE A 332 -9.38 -16.18 5.53
N LEU A 333 -9.06 -17.13 4.64
CA LEU A 333 -7.84 -17.91 4.72
C LEU A 333 -6.59 -17.03 4.57
N ILE A 334 -6.59 -16.06 3.66
CA ILE A 334 -5.46 -15.14 3.48
C ILE A 334 -5.28 -14.26 4.73
N MET A 335 -6.36 -13.73 5.31
CA MET A 335 -6.27 -12.92 6.53
C MET A 335 -5.71 -13.73 7.71
N LEU A 336 -6.13 -14.99 7.85
CA LEU A 336 -5.72 -15.84 8.98
C LEU A 336 -4.34 -16.47 8.82
N PHE A 337 -3.98 -16.90 7.61
CA PHE A 337 -2.81 -17.78 7.42
C PHE A 337 -1.62 -17.14 6.72
N ARG A 338 -1.82 -16.07 5.94
CA ARG A 338 -0.73 -15.48 5.15
C ARG A 338 0.43 -15.01 6.01
N ARG A 339 0.15 -14.31 7.11
CA ARG A 339 1.16 -13.58 7.90
C ARG A 339 1.23 -14.03 9.35
N LEU A 340 0.07 -14.08 10.03
CA LEU A 340 0.00 -14.30 11.48
C LEU A 340 0.71 -15.58 11.95
N PRO A 341 0.45 -16.79 11.40
CA PRO A 341 1.05 -18.01 11.93
C PRO A 341 2.56 -18.04 11.69
N VAL A 342 3.00 -17.52 10.55
CA VAL A 342 4.43 -17.48 10.18
C VAL A 342 5.18 -16.57 11.13
N LEU A 343 4.67 -15.35 11.35
CA LEU A 343 5.31 -14.41 12.26
C LEU A 343 5.30 -14.93 13.70
N MET A 344 4.21 -15.53 14.16
CA MET A 344 4.13 -16.16 15.48
C MET A 344 5.12 -17.32 15.65
N ALA A 345 5.43 -18.06 14.58
CA ALA A 345 6.42 -19.12 14.60
C ALA A 345 7.86 -18.58 14.55
N SER A 346 8.09 -17.46 13.86
CA SER A 346 9.43 -16.94 13.57
C SER A 346 9.85 -15.69 14.36
N TYR A 347 8.99 -15.12 15.21
CA TYR A 347 9.25 -13.80 15.83
C TYR A 347 10.55 -13.73 16.63
N LYS A 348 10.97 -14.83 17.25
CA LYS A 348 12.24 -14.91 18.00
C LYS A 348 13.48 -14.66 17.13
N LEU A 349 13.35 -14.79 15.81
CA LEU A 349 14.40 -14.52 14.85
C LEU A 349 14.43 -13.06 14.39
N ILE A 350 13.45 -12.24 14.81
CA ILE A 350 13.29 -10.84 14.40
C ILE A 350 13.59 -9.97 15.63
N PRO A 351 14.81 -9.38 15.75
CA PRO A 351 15.21 -8.64 16.95
C PRO A 351 14.25 -7.51 17.38
N ALA A 352 13.59 -6.87 16.41
CA ALA A 352 12.61 -5.82 16.66
C ALA A 352 11.29 -6.34 17.28
N VAL A 353 10.94 -7.62 17.11
CA VAL A 353 9.72 -8.26 17.62
C VAL A 353 10.12 -9.16 18.80
N ARG A 354 9.97 -8.66 20.03
CA ARG A 354 10.56 -9.31 21.23
C ARG A 354 9.58 -10.20 21.96
N THR A 355 8.31 -9.82 21.97
CA THR A 355 7.27 -10.50 22.73
C THR A 355 6.30 -11.22 21.81
N TRP A 356 5.59 -12.20 22.34
CA TRP A 356 4.51 -12.86 21.59
C TRP A 356 3.36 -11.89 21.31
N GLN A 357 3.15 -10.87 22.16
CA GLN A 357 2.19 -9.80 21.90
C GLN A 357 2.62 -8.93 20.72
N ASP A 358 3.91 -8.59 20.62
CA ASP A 358 4.45 -7.88 19.46
C ASP A 358 4.20 -8.71 18.19
N ALA A 359 4.44 -10.02 18.25
CA ALA A 359 4.26 -10.94 17.13
C ALA A 359 2.79 -11.11 16.74
N LEU A 360 1.88 -11.20 17.70
CA LEU A 360 0.44 -11.26 17.44
C LEU A 360 -0.03 -9.96 16.78
N PHE A 361 0.40 -8.81 17.32
CA PHE A 361 0.05 -7.50 16.78
C PHE A 361 0.59 -7.31 15.36
N ALA A 362 1.90 -7.48 15.18
CA ALA A 362 2.55 -7.34 13.87
C ALA A 362 2.09 -8.41 12.87
N GLY A 363 1.66 -9.58 13.34
CA GLY A 363 1.19 -10.68 12.50
C GLY A 363 -0.23 -10.45 12.00
N TRP A 364 -1.08 -9.85 12.84
CA TRP A 364 -2.43 -9.45 12.48
C TRP A 364 -2.42 -8.18 11.62
N PHE A 365 -1.71 -7.14 12.02
CA PHE A 365 -1.68 -5.85 11.32
C PHE A 365 -0.62 -5.78 10.22
N GLY A 366 -0.85 -6.58 9.17
CA GLY A 366 -0.13 -6.50 7.90
C GLY A 366 -1.11 -6.35 6.73
N PRO A 367 -1.83 -5.23 6.63
CA PRO A 367 -2.92 -5.07 5.69
C PRO A 367 -2.46 -5.12 4.22
N ILE A 368 -3.36 -5.56 3.34
CA ILE A 368 -3.24 -5.51 1.88
C ILE A 368 -4.03 -4.29 1.40
N GLY A 369 -3.42 -3.49 0.53
CA GLY A 369 -3.99 -2.23 0.06
C GLY A 369 -3.60 -1.89 -1.37
N VAL A 370 -3.11 -0.67 -1.57
CA VAL A 370 -2.86 -0.01 -2.86
C VAL A 370 -1.88 -0.80 -3.71
N SER A 371 -0.82 -1.34 -3.10
CA SER A 371 0.23 -2.08 -3.82
C SER A 371 -0.29 -3.32 -4.51
N ALA A 372 -1.25 -4.03 -3.90
CA ALA A 372 -1.84 -5.20 -4.53
C ALA A 372 -2.59 -4.84 -5.81
N VAL A 373 -3.31 -3.71 -5.83
CA VAL A 373 -3.99 -3.20 -7.03
C VAL A 373 -2.98 -2.87 -8.12
N PHE A 374 -1.91 -2.14 -7.78
CA PHE A 374 -0.81 -1.82 -8.71
C PHE A 374 -0.21 -3.10 -9.33
N TYR A 375 0.18 -4.06 -8.49
CA TYR A 375 0.78 -5.32 -8.94
C TYR A 375 -0.18 -6.18 -9.77
N SER A 376 -1.49 -6.14 -9.48
CA SER A 376 -2.48 -6.87 -10.26
C SER A 376 -2.57 -6.38 -11.70
N ILE A 377 -2.45 -5.07 -11.92
CA ILE A 377 -2.50 -4.48 -13.26
C ILE A 377 -1.17 -4.67 -13.97
N GLU A 378 -0.04 -4.53 -13.25
CA GLU A 378 1.26 -4.85 -13.84
C GLU A 378 1.35 -6.33 -14.25
N ALA A 379 0.79 -7.25 -13.47
CA ALA A 379 0.68 -8.65 -13.84
C ALA A 379 -0.14 -8.84 -15.13
N ILE A 380 -1.30 -8.17 -15.23
CA ILE A 380 -2.16 -8.22 -16.43
C ILE A 380 -1.41 -7.68 -17.65
N ARG A 381 -0.79 -6.50 -17.55
CA ARG A 381 -0.02 -5.88 -18.63
C ARG A 381 1.07 -6.83 -19.17
N GLN A 382 1.82 -7.46 -18.27
CA GLN A 382 2.88 -8.39 -18.65
C GLN A 382 2.34 -9.68 -19.31
N LEU A 383 1.16 -10.15 -18.90
CA LEU A 383 0.48 -11.30 -19.49
C LEU A 383 -0.12 -10.98 -20.86
N GLU A 384 -0.65 -9.76 -21.06
CA GLU A 384 -1.25 -9.31 -22.32
C GLU A 384 -0.19 -9.02 -23.39
N GLU A 385 0.95 -8.42 -23.02
CA GLU A 385 2.05 -8.13 -23.96
C GLU A 385 2.68 -9.39 -24.58
N HIS A 386 2.43 -10.57 -24.00
CA HIS A 386 3.04 -11.82 -24.40
C HIS A 386 1.94 -12.86 -24.67
N GLU A 387 1.31 -12.74 -25.84
CA GLU A 387 0.20 -13.55 -26.40
C GLU A 387 0.38 -15.09 -26.29
N ASP A 388 0.26 -15.65 -25.08
CA ASP A 388 -0.04 -17.08 -24.93
C ASP A 388 -1.55 -17.26 -24.74
N SER A 389 -2.12 -18.22 -25.46
CA SER A 389 -3.54 -18.62 -25.46
C SER A 389 -4.17 -18.92 -24.08
N ASN A 390 -3.37 -18.98 -23.01
CA ASN A 390 -3.81 -19.12 -21.62
C ASN A 390 -3.72 -17.82 -20.79
N GLY A 391 -3.02 -16.79 -21.25
CA GLY A 391 -2.78 -15.53 -20.53
C GLY A 391 -4.04 -14.69 -20.34
N GLY A 392 -4.92 -14.63 -21.34
CA GLY A 392 -6.16 -13.86 -21.29
C GLY A 392 -7.11 -14.29 -20.17
N ARG A 393 -7.30 -15.61 -19.98
CA ARG A 393 -8.13 -16.15 -18.89
C ARG A 393 -7.56 -15.87 -17.50
N VAL A 394 -6.24 -15.76 -17.38
CA VAL A 394 -5.58 -15.45 -16.10
C VAL A 394 -5.70 -13.96 -15.79
N ALA A 395 -5.53 -13.11 -16.80
CA ALA A 395 -5.72 -11.67 -16.66
C ALA A 395 -7.13 -11.33 -16.15
N GLU A 396 -8.16 -12.00 -16.67
CA GLU A 396 -9.56 -11.83 -16.26
C GLU A 396 -9.83 -12.13 -14.77
N ILE A 397 -9.08 -13.04 -14.16
CA ILE A 397 -9.30 -13.47 -12.76
C ILE A 397 -8.35 -12.80 -11.76
N VAL A 398 -7.18 -12.33 -12.19
CA VAL A 398 -6.18 -11.69 -11.29
C VAL A 398 -6.78 -10.46 -10.63
N TYR A 399 -7.33 -9.54 -11.41
CA TYR A 399 -7.84 -8.28 -10.89
C TYR A 399 -9.04 -8.46 -9.93
N PRO A 400 -10.11 -9.22 -10.26
CA PRO A 400 -11.20 -9.46 -9.32
C PRO A 400 -10.76 -10.15 -8.01
N ILE A 401 -9.90 -11.18 -8.08
CA ILE A 401 -9.44 -11.88 -6.87
C ILE A 401 -8.65 -10.91 -5.98
N VAL A 402 -7.75 -10.12 -6.55
CA VAL A 402 -6.95 -9.15 -5.79
C VAL A 402 -7.84 -8.06 -5.20
N CYS A 403 -8.77 -7.49 -5.97
CA CYS A 403 -9.72 -6.48 -5.47
C CYS A 403 -10.56 -7.02 -4.30
N ALA A 404 -11.03 -8.26 -4.37
CA ALA A 404 -11.77 -8.86 -3.26
C ALA A 404 -10.91 -9.05 -1.99
N ILE A 405 -9.64 -9.41 -2.16
CA ILE A 405 -8.69 -9.54 -1.05
C ILE A 405 -8.36 -8.19 -0.43
N VAL A 406 -8.15 -7.14 -1.24
CA VAL A 406 -7.95 -5.76 -0.77
C VAL A 406 -9.20 -5.28 -0.03
N PHE A 407 -10.40 -5.46 -0.60
CA PHE A 407 -11.66 -5.13 0.06
C PHE A 407 -11.79 -5.80 1.43
N GLY A 408 -11.57 -7.12 1.49
CA GLY A 408 -11.62 -7.89 2.73
C GLY A 408 -10.59 -7.43 3.75
N SER A 409 -9.37 -7.13 3.30
CA SER A 409 -8.31 -6.59 4.15
C SER A 409 -8.67 -5.22 4.74
N VAL A 410 -9.08 -4.25 3.92
CA VAL A 410 -9.50 -2.92 4.38
C VAL A 410 -10.65 -3.02 5.38
N PHE A 411 -11.63 -3.89 5.08
CA PHE A 411 -12.76 -4.14 5.96
C PHE A 411 -12.33 -4.72 7.31
N VAL A 412 -11.64 -5.86 7.32
CA VAL A 412 -11.26 -6.58 8.55
C VAL A 412 -10.36 -5.71 9.43
N HIS A 413 -9.31 -5.10 8.87
CA HIS A 413 -8.39 -4.28 9.66
C HIS A 413 -9.06 -2.98 10.12
N GLY A 414 -9.92 -2.37 9.29
CA GLY A 414 -10.63 -1.14 9.61
C GLY A 414 -11.67 -1.28 10.73
N VAL A 415 -12.22 -2.47 10.95
CA VAL A 415 -13.16 -2.74 12.07
C VAL A 415 -12.52 -3.41 13.29
N THR A 416 -11.29 -3.93 13.17
CA THR A 416 -10.63 -4.68 14.25
C THR A 416 -10.50 -3.84 15.53
N ILE A 417 -9.91 -2.65 15.45
CA ILE A 417 -9.67 -1.79 16.64
C ILE A 417 -11.00 -1.41 17.33
N PRO A 418 -12.03 -0.91 16.61
CA PRO A 418 -13.35 -0.67 17.20
C PRO A 418 -13.92 -1.88 17.94
N LEU A 419 -13.84 -3.07 17.34
CA LEU A 419 -14.37 -4.30 17.94
C LEU A 419 -13.61 -4.68 19.22
N VAL A 420 -12.28 -4.57 19.21
CA VAL A 420 -11.46 -4.81 20.41
C VAL A 420 -11.87 -3.87 21.54
N LEU A 421 -12.05 -2.58 21.25
CA LEU A 421 -12.43 -1.58 22.26
C LEU A 421 -13.85 -1.77 22.81
N VAL A 422 -14.79 -2.21 21.97
CA VAL A 422 -16.15 -2.57 22.42
C VAL A 422 -16.13 -3.83 23.28
N SER A 423 -15.32 -4.82 22.91
CA SER A 423 -15.21 -6.09 23.64
C SER A 423 -14.43 -5.99 24.96
N ALA A 424 -13.58 -4.97 25.13
CA ALA A 424 -12.75 -4.76 26.31
C ALA A 424 -12.91 -3.33 26.90
N PRO A 425 -14.00 -3.03 27.63
CA PRO A 425 -14.32 -1.69 28.14
C PRO A 425 -13.23 -1.10 29.08
N SER A 426 -12.43 -1.95 29.72
CA SER A 426 -11.31 -1.53 30.57
C SER A 426 -10.22 -0.79 29.80
N ILE A 427 -10.01 -1.13 28.53
CA ILE A 427 -9.03 -0.47 27.63
C ILE A 427 -9.57 0.89 27.19
N ARG A 428 -10.87 0.97 26.91
CA ARG A 428 -11.55 2.21 26.52
C ARG A 428 -11.43 3.32 27.58
N ASN A 429 -11.52 2.97 28.87
CA ASN A 429 -11.46 3.95 29.96
C ASN A 429 -10.04 4.48 30.26
N GLN A 430 -8.98 3.79 29.80
CA GLN A 430 -7.59 4.27 29.97
C GLN A 430 -7.23 5.39 28.98
N GLY A 431 -7.88 5.43 27.81
CA GLY A 431 -7.65 6.47 26.78
C GLY A 431 -8.37 7.80 27.01
N TYR A 432 -9.30 7.89 27.97
CA TYR A 432 -10.07 9.11 28.28
C TYR A 432 -9.48 9.96 29.43
N LEU A 433 -8.32 9.60 29.97
CA LEU A 433 -7.69 10.38 31.03
C LEU A 433 -6.87 11.54 30.44
N ARG A 434 -7.51 12.73 30.47
CA ARG A 434 -6.99 14.10 30.26
C ARG A 434 -6.97 14.61 28.81
N ILE A 435 -8.13 15.08 28.37
CA ILE A 435 -8.20 16.33 27.62
C ILE A 435 -8.58 17.39 28.67
N ASP A 436 -7.56 17.99 29.32
CA ASP A 436 -7.77 19.24 30.05
C ASP A 436 -7.77 20.34 28.98
N TRP A 437 -8.89 21.05 28.86
CA TRP A 437 -9.08 22.19 27.96
C TRP A 437 -8.13 23.35 28.27
#